data_AF-A0A0M3HT14-F1
#
_entry.id   AF-A0A0M3HT14-F1
#
_cell.length_a   1.000
_cell.length_b   1.000
_cell.length_c   1.000
_cell.angle_alpha   90.00
_cell.angle_beta   90.00
_cell.angle_gamma   90.00
#
_symmetry.space_group_name_H-M   'P 1'
#
loop_
_entity.id
_entity.type
_entity.pdbx_description
1 polymer ?
#
loop_
_entity_poly.entity_id
_entity_poly.type
_entity_poly.pdbx_seq_one_letter_code
_entity_poly.pdbx_strand_id
1 'polypeptide(L)'
;MRNREKKRRWECAATELIIGQVVGRSALGEFLSKSIVSTMLHSPLRLSELAVSILLLINATTQYALDPDWWIYVPLYALGAALCVIQLPKSGIWRLLSAIVIVLGGLHVAFIAWSIRHASRAVLTERFYEGRYIALCATSVAMVASVRLRTSEYNNIFAYLRTTILLVVLLSTIPALMFSMCFYLGKLPYCSYLY
;
A
#
# COMPACT_ATOMS: atom_id res chain seq x y z
N MET A 1 -40.81 -4.74 4.75
CA MET A 1 -40.01 -5.32 5.86
C MET A 1 -39.14 -6.52 5.47
N ARG A 2 -39.44 -7.28 4.39
CA ARG A 2 -38.69 -8.48 3.95
C ARG A 2 -37.25 -8.26 3.47
N ASN A 3 -36.82 -7.01 3.23
CA ASN A 3 -35.48 -6.68 2.72
C ASN A 3 -34.41 -6.48 3.81
N ARG A 4 -34.78 -6.38 5.10
CA ARG A 4 -33.81 -6.20 6.20
C ARG A 4 -33.24 -7.52 6.72
N GLU A 5 -33.89 -8.65 6.44
CA GLU A 5 -33.40 -9.98 6.88
C GLU A 5 -32.31 -10.55 5.97
N LYS A 6 -32.32 -10.23 4.67
CA LYS A 6 -31.24 -10.65 3.77
C LYS A 6 -29.91 -9.99 4.11
N LYS A 7 -29.91 -8.74 4.58
CA LYS A 7 -28.68 -8.01 4.94
C LYS A 7 -27.94 -8.66 6.11
N ARG A 8 -28.66 -9.12 7.15
CA ARG A 8 -28.05 -9.80 8.31
C ARG A 8 -27.46 -11.17 7.99
N ARG A 9 -27.93 -11.84 6.93
CA ARG A 9 -27.43 -13.18 6.57
C ARG A 9 -26.04 -13.15 5.89
N TRP A 10 -25.67 -12.04 5.25
CA TRP A 10 -24.32 -11.85 4.69
C TRP A 10 -23.30 -11.44 5.76
N GLU A 11 -23.74 -10.73 6.81
CA GLU A 11 -22.86 -10.28 7.89
C GLU A 11 -22.36 -11.46 8.75
N CYS A 12 -23.17 -12.50 8.98
CA CYS A 12 -22.74 -13.70 9.71
C CYS A 12 -21.82 -14.64 8.92
N ALA A 13 -21.97 -14.74 7.59
CA ALA A 13 -21.11 -15.61 6.79
C ALA A 13 -19.67 -15.05 6.65
N ALA A 14 -19.53 -13.72 6.69
CA ALA A 14 -18.21 -13.07 6.66
C ALA A 14 -17.43 -13.23 7.99
N THR A 15 -18.13 -13.37 9.12
CA THR A 15 -17.47 -13.47 10.44
C THR A 15 -16.83 -14.85 10.66
N GLU A 16 -17.47 -15.92 10.19
CA GLU A 16 -16.96 -17.29 10.30
C GLU A 16 -15.66 -17.51 9.50
N LEU A 17 -15.51 -16.83 8.34
CA LEU A 17 -14.30 -16.94 7.52
C LEU A 17 -13.08 -16.24 8.16
N ILE A 18 -13.31 -15.24 9.01
CA ILE A 18 -12.25 -14.52 9.73
C ILE A 18 -11.76 -15.34 10.94
N ILE A 19 -12.64 -16.07 11.61
CA ILE A 19 -12.28 -16.86 12.80
C ILE A 19 -11.48 -18.11 12.42
N GLY A 20 -11.76 -18.72 11.26
CA GLY A 20 -10.98 -19.85 10.73
C GLY A 20 -9.51 -19.51 10.43
N GLN A 21 -9.17 -18.24 10.12
CA GLN A 21 -7.77 -17.81 9.94
C GLN A 21 -7.05 -17.49 11.26
N VAL A 22 -7.76 -17.32 12.38
CA VAL A 22 -7.14 -16.95 13.66
C VAL A 22 -6.55 -18.17 14.38
N VAL A 23 -7.10 -19.37 14.19
CA VAL A 23 -6.62 -20.58 14.89
C VAL A 23 -5.33 -21.16 14.28
N GLY A 24 -4.99 -20.80 13.04
CA GLY A 24 -3.66 -21.06 12.45
C GLY A 24 -2.56 -20.07 12.89
N ARG A 25 -2.89 -19.03 13.67
CA ARG A 25 -1.94 -17.96 14.08
C ARG A 25 -1.02 -18.34 15.23
N SER A 26 -1.30 -19.38 16.01
CA SER A 26 -0.53 -19.69 17.23
C SER A 26 0.88 -20.20 16.91
N ALA A 27 1.03 -21.11 15.94
CA ALA A 27 2.35 -21.60 15.51
C ALA A 27 3.12 -20.56 14.65
N LEU A 28 2.42 -19.77 13.84
CA LEU A 28 3.03 -18.72 13.02
C LEU A 28 3.50 -17.53 13.88
N GLY A 29 2.77 -17.21 14.94
CA GLY A 29 3.07 -16.10 15.86
C GLY A 29 4.35 -16.30 16.65
N GLU A 30 4.63 -17.51 17.14
CA GLU A 30 5.88 -17.80 17.85
C GLU A 30 7.11 -17.83 16.91
N PHE A 31 6.95 -18.33 15.68
CA PHE A 31 8.01 -18.32 14.67
C PHE A 31 8.32 -16.90 14.18
N LEU A 32 7.28 -16.07 13.98
CA LEU A 32 7.43 -14.65 13.65
C LEU A 32 8.05 -13.87 14.80
N SER A 33 7.63 -14.09 16.05
CA SER A 33 8.15 -13.34 17.21
C SER A 33 9.64 -13.58 17.44
N LYS A 34 10.12 -14.83 17.31
CA LYS A 34 11.56 -15.15 17.47
C LYS A 34 12.41 -14.68 16.28
N SER A 35 11.87 -14.75 15.05
CA SER A 35 12.60 -14.31 13.86
C SER A 35 12.72 -12.79 13.74
N ILE A 36 11.71 -12.03 14.21
CA ILE A 36 11.68 -10.57 14.13
C ILE A 36 12.65 -9.93 15.13
N VAL A 37 12.71 -10.45 16.37
CA VAL A 37 13.56 -9.85 17.42
C VAL A 37 15.06 -10.04 17.14
N SER A 38 15.47 -11.16 16.53
CA SER A 38 16.89 -11.44 16.28
C SER A 38 17.46 -10.73 15.04
N THR A 39 16.63 -10.34 14.07
CA THR A 39 17.05 -9.60 12.86
C THR A 39 16.93 -8.08 12.98
N MET A 40 16.30 -7.55 14.04
CA MET A 40 16.10 -6.12 14.25
C MET A 40 17.37 -5.32 14.57
N LEU A 41 18.49 -5.97 14.92
CA LEU A 41 19.66 -5.26 15.47
C LEU A 41 20.68 -4.73 14.44
N HIS A 42 20.49 -4.93 13.12
CA HIS A 42 21.61 -4.73 12.17
C HIS A 42 21.41 -3.70 11.05
N SER A 43 20.27 -2.99 10.94
CA SER A 43 20.16 -1.92 9.93
C SER A 43 19.14 -0.84 10.33
N PRO A 44 19.54 0.43 10.53
CA PRO A 44 18.60 1.52 10.86
C PRO A 44 17.51 1.69 9.78
N LEU A 45 17.83 1.27 8.56
CA LEU A 45 16.94 1.34 7.41
C LEU A 45 15.81 0.29 7.45
N ARG A 46 16.01 -0.85 8.13
CA ARG A 46 14.93 -1.82 8.39
C ARG A 46 13.98 -1.31 9.46
N LEU A 47 14.51 -0.61 10.47
CA LEU A 47 13.69 -0.04 11.53
C LEU A 47 12.75 1.02 10.97
N SER A 48 13.23 1.90 10.09
CA SER A 48 12.39 2.91 9.44
C SER A 48 11.33 2.28 8.53
N GLU A 49 11.68 1.26 7.74
CA GLU A 49 10.71 0.52 6.92
C GLU A 49 9.59 -0.11 7.76
N LEU A 50 9.95 -0.74 8.88
CA LEU A 50 8.98 -1.35 9.78
C LEU A 50 8.10 -0.30 10.46
N ALA A 51 8.69 0.80 10.93
CA ALA A 51 7.95 1.89 11.56
C ALA A 51 6.91 2.50 10.60
N VAL A 52 7.31 2.78 9.35
CA VAL A 52 6.38 3.32 8.35
C VAL A 52 5.34 2.27 7.95
N SER A 53 5.70 0.99 7.87
CA SER A 53 4.74 -0.08 7.60
C SER A 53 3.68 -0.20 8.70
N ILE A 54 4.10 -0.17 9.97
CA ILE A 54 3.18 -0.20 11.12
C ILE A 54 2.26 1.03 11.09
N LEU A 55 2.81 2.22 10.81
CA LEU A 55 2.01 3.44 10.67
C LEU A 55 0.96 3.32 9.56
N LEU A 56 1.33 2.75 8.41
CA LEU A 56 0.40 2.49 7.31
C LEU A 56 -0.70 1.49 7.70
N LEU A 57 -0.37 0.44 8.46
CA LEU A 57 -1.35 -0.51 8.98
C LEU A 57 -2.32 0.13 9.99
N ILE A 58 -1.83 1.04 10.84
CA ILE A 58 -2.70 1.80 11.75
C ILE A 58 -3.63 2.72 10.95
N ASN A 59 -3.12 3.41 9.92
CA ASN A 59 -3.97 4.22 9.04
C ASN A 59 -4.99 3.39 8.25
N ALA A 60 -4.64 2.15 7.89
CA ALA A 60 -5.57 1.22 7.25
C ALA A 60 -6.75 0.88 8.16
N THR A 61 -6.49 0.56 9.42
CA THR A 61 -7.55 0.18 10.36
C THR A 61 -8.41 1.37 10.74
N THR A 62 -7.85 2.58 10.85
CA THR A 62 -8.63 3.79 11.11
C THR A 62 -9.52 4.16 9.93
N GLN A 63 -9.01 4.12 8.69
CA GLN A 63 -9.82 4.39 7.49
C GLN A 63 -10.92 3.35 7.29
N TYR A 64 -10.61 2.07 7.54
CA TYR A 64 -11.62 1.01 7.49
C TYR A 64 -12.83 1.27 8.39
N ALA A 65 -12.63 1.94 9.54
CA ALA A 65 -13.70 2.25 10.48
C ALA A 65 -14.44 3.55 10.17
N LEU A 66 -13.78 4.53 9.54
CA LEU A 66 -14.29 5.90 9.40
C LEU A 66 -14.85 6.22 8.01
N ASP A 67 -14.28 5.63 6.95
CA ASP A 67 -14.58 6.00 5.57
C ASP A 67 -15.42 4.91 4.88
N PRO A 68 -16.54 5.24 4.21
CA PRO A 68 -17.33 4.25 3.46
C PRO A 68 -16.61 3.73 2.21
N ASP A 69 -15.72 4.55 1.64
CA ASP A 69 -14.97 4.25 0.40
C ASP A 69 -13.59 3.63 0.66
N TRP A 70 -13.40 3.10 1.87
CA TRP A 70 -12.15 2.43 2.29
C TRP A 70 -11.70 1.34 1.31
N TRP A 71 -12.65 0.66 0.66
CA TRP A 71 -12.42 -0.45 -0.25
C TRP A 71 -11.57 -0.09 -1.47
N ILE A 72 -11.49 1.19 -1.84
CA ILE A 72 -10.72 1.67 -2.99
C ILE A 72 -9.22 1.67 -2.69
N TYR A 73 -8.83 2.22 -1.54
CA TYR A 73 -7.42 2.49 -1.22
C TYR A 73 -6.83 1.49 -0.21
N VAL A 74 -7.59 1.15 0.83
CA VAL A 74 -7.10 0.37 1.99
C VAL A 74 -6.51 -0.97 1.58
N PRO A 75 -7.15 -1.80 0.72
CA PRO A 75 -6.61 -3.11 0.40
C PRO A 75 -5.21 -3.05 -0.21
N LEU A 76 -4.93 -2.03 -1.03
CA LEU A 76 -3.63 -1.89 -1.69
C LEU A 76 -2.52 -1.54 -0.72
N TYR A 77 -2.68 -0.45 0.04
CA TYR A 77 -1.59 0.00 0.91
C TYR A 77 -1.45 -0.87 2.16
N ALA A 78 -2.55 -1.46 2.66
CA ALA A 78 -2.50 -2.44 3.75
C ALA A 78 -1.79 -3.73 3.32
N LEU A 79 -2.05 -4.23 2.10
CA LEU A 79 -1.35 -5.40 1.57
C LEU A 79 0.14 -5.11 1.38
N GLY A 80 0.49 -3.93 0.87
CA GLY A 80 1.89 -3.52 0.75
C GLY A 80 2.59 -3.40 2.11
N ALA A 81 1.95 -2.80 3.10
CA ALA A 81 2.48 -2.70 4.46
C ALA A 81 2.65 -4.08 5.10
N ALA A 82 1.67 -4.99 4.93
CA ALA A 82 1.77 -6.36 5.41
C ALA A 82 2.92 -7.13 4.75
N LEU A 83 3.15 -6.94 3.45
CA LEU A 83 4.29 -7.55 2.73
C LEU A 83 5.64 -7.01 3.19
N CYS A 84 5.71 -5.74 3.58
CA CYS A 84 6.92 -5.14 4.14
C CYS A 84 7.24 -5.66 5.54
N VAL A 85 6.22 -6.00 6.34
CA VAL A 85 6.39 -6.66 7.65
C VAL A 85 6.79 -8.13 7.47
N ILE A 86 6.12 -8.86 6.57
CA ILE A 86 6.34 -10.30 6.34
C ILE A 86 7.27 -10.47 5.14
N GLN A 87 8.58 -10.41 5.37
CA GLN A 87 9.57 -10.51 4.30
C GLN A 87 9.97 -11.95 4.05
N LEU A 88 9.28 -12.61 3.11
CA LEU A 88 9.54 -14.00 2.71
C LEU A 88 9.97 -14.07 1.23
N PRO A 89 11.19 -13.60 0.88
CA PRO A 89 11.63 -13.47 -0.52
C PRO A 89 11.72 -14.81 -1.28
N LYS A 90 11.83 -15.93 -0.56
CA LYS A 90 11.84 -17.29 -1.12
C LYS A 90 10.45 -17.80 -1.49
N SER A 91 9.38 -17.24 -0.92
CA SER A 91 8.01 -17.68 -1.20
C SER A 91 7.51 -17.14 -2.54
N GLY A 92 7.03 -18.05 -3.40
CA GLY A 92 6.40 -17.68 -4.68
C GLY A 92 5.16 -16.80 -4.50
N ILE A 93 4.39 -17.03 -3.44
CA ILE A 93 3.19 -16.26 -3.11
C ILE A 93 3.56 -14.82 -2.76
N TRP A 94 4.59 -14.63 -1.94
CA TRP A 94 5.09 -13.29 -1.59
C TRP A 94 5.57 -12.54 -2.83
N ARG A 95 6.22 -13.24 -3.76
CA ARG A 95 6.63 -12.67 -5.05
C ARG A 95 5.42 -12.26 -5.88
N LEU A 96 4.38 -13.08 -5.98
CA LEU A 96 3.17 -12.74 -6.74
C LEU A 96 2.46 -11.53 -6.12
N LEU A 97 2.21 -11.54 -4.80
CA LEU A 97 1.53 -10.47 -4.10
C LEU A 97 2.29 -9.13 -4.19
N SER A 98 3.61 -9.15 -4.03
CA SER A 98 4.42 -7.93 -4.20
C SER A 98 4.37 -7.38 -5.62
N ALA A 99 4.33 -8.24 -6.65
CA ALA A 99 4.16 -7.78 -8.03
C ALA A 99 2.77 -7.16 -8.25
N ILE A 100 1.72 -7.77 -7.70
CA ILE A 100 0.35 -7.26 -7.75
C ILE A 100 0.27 -5.87 -7.10
N VAL A 101 0.81 -5.71 -5.88
CA VAL A 101 0.80 -4.42 -5.18
C VAL A 101 1.54 -3.35 -5.97
N ILE A 102 2.70 -3.68 -6.56
CA ILE A 102 3.49 -2.71 -7.32
C ILE A 102 2.77 -2.28 -8.60
N VAL A 103 2.23 -3.23 -9.37
CA VAL A 103 1.56 -2.94 -10.65
C VAL A 103 0.22 -2.27 -10.41
N LEU A 104 -0.66 -2.85 -9.58
CA LEU A 104 -1.96 -2.27 -9.29
C LEU A 104 -1.82 -0.96 -8.52
N GLY A 105 -0.89 -0.87 -7.57
CA GLY A 105 -0.66 0.36 -6.81
C GLY A 105 -0.07 1.46 -7.66
N GLY A 106 0.90 1.16 -8.52
CA GLY A 106 1.43 2.12 -9.49
C GLY A 106 0.35 2.60 -10.47
N LEU A 107 -0.43 1.67 -11.03
CA LEU A 107 -1.54 2.00 -11.93
C LEU A 107 -2.60 2.85 -11.23
N HIS A 108 -2.95 2.52 -9.99
CA HIS A 108 -3.93 3.25 -9.21
C HIS A 108 -3.46 4.67 -8.87
N VAL A 109 -2.21 4.83 -8.43
CA VAL A 109 -1.59 6.14 -8.19
C VAL A 109 -1.56 6.98 -9.47
N ALA A 110 -1.15 6.38 -10.60
CA ALA A 110 -1.13 7.05 -11.90
C ALA A 110 -2.54 7.45 -12.36
N PHE A 111 -3.53 6.57 -12.19
CA PHE A 111 -4.91 6.82 -12.55
C PHE A 111 -5.50 7.97 -11.74
N ILE A 112 -5.27 8.03 -10.42
CA ILE A 112 -5.78 9.13 -9.59
C ILE A 112 -5.06 10.43 -9.94
N ALA A 113 -3.74 10.41 -10.09
CA ALA A 113 -2.98 11.61 -10.47
C ALA A 113 -3.44 12.17 -11.82
N TRP A 114 -3.66 11.29 -12.80
CA TRP A 114 -4.26 11.63 -14.09
C TRP A 114 -5.66 12.22 -13.94
N SER A 115 -6.51 11.54 -13.15
CA SER A 115 -7.89 11.96 -12.92
C SER A 115 -7.94 13.33 -12.28
N ILE A 116 -7.14 13.62 -11.25
CA ILE A 116 -7.11 14.95 -10.63
C ILE A 116 -6.64 16.00 -11.62
N ARG A 117 -5.61 15.73 -12.43
CA ARG A 117 -5.11 16.68 -13.44
C ARG A 117 -6.13 17.03 -14.53
N HIS A 118 -7.01 16.09 -14.89
CA HIS A 118 -8.04 16.34 -15.89
C HIS A 118 -9.36 16.82 -15.30
N ALA A 119 -9.74 16.31 -14.13
CA ALA A 119 -10.92 16.74 -13.41
C ALA A 119 -10.77 18.17 -12.87
N SER A 120 -9.58 18.57 -12.42
CA SER A 120 -9.33 19.95 -11.97
C SER A 120 -9.61 21.00 -13.05
N ARG A 121 -9.41 20.63 -14.32
CA ARG A 121 -9.72 21.50 -15.47
C ARG A 121 -11.22 21.56 -15.78
N ALA A 122 -11.99 20.55 -15.39
CA ALA A 122 -13.40 20.43 -15.70
C ALA A 122 -14.31 20.90 -14.55
N VAL A 123 -13.87 20.74 -13.29
CA VAL A 123 -14.67 21.01 -12.09
C VAL A 123 -13.90 21.97 -11.18
N LEU A 124 -14.28 23.26 -11.24
CA LEU A 124 -13.65 24.33 -10.46
C LEU A 124 -14.15 24.44 -9.00
N THR A 125 -15.19 23.69 -8.61
CA THR A 125 -15.96 24.00 -7.39
C THR A 125 -15.79 23.05 -6.23
N GLU A 126 -15.28 21.82 -6.41
CA GLU A 126 -15.11 20.85 -5.31
C GLU A 126 -13.64 20.50 -5.05
N ARG A 127 -13.25 20.56 -3.77
CA ARG A 127 -11.92 20.16 -3.31
C ARG A 127 -11.87 18.65 -3.17
N PHE A 128 -11.06 17.99 -4.00
CA PHE A 128 -10.80 16.55 -3.90
C PHE A 128 -9.93 16.25 -2.66
N TYR A 129 -10.56 15.84 -1.56
CA TYR A 129 -9.86 15.43 -0.32
C TYR A 129 -9.14 14.07 -0.44
N GLU A 130 -9.48 13.28 -1.46
CA GLU A 130 -8.92 11.96 -1.75
C GLU A 130 -7.41 11.99 -2.09
N GLY A 131 -6.88 13.15 -2.47
CA GLY A 131 -5.46 13.33 -2.80
C GLY A 131 -4.49 12.97 -1.66
N ARG A 132 -4.98 12.95 -0.41
CA ARG A 132 -4.22 12.54 0.79
C ARG A 132 -3.91 11.05 0.80
N TYR A 133 -4.82 10.22 0.28
CA TYR A 133 -4.65 8.76 0.27
C TYR A 133 -3.65 8.30 -0.79
N ILE A 134 -3.41 9.12 -1.82
CA ILE A 134 -2.38 8.88 -2.84
C ILE A 134 -0.99 8.78 -2.20
N ALA A 135 -0.67 9.63 -1.21
CA ALA A 135 0.62 9.56 -0.53
C ALA A 135 0.82 8.23 0.20
N LEU A 136 -0.23 7.72 0.86
CA LEU A 136 -0.17 6.44 1.58
C LEU A 136 0.01 5.28 0.60
N CYS A 137 -0.68 5.30 -0.54
CA CYS A 137 -0.52 4.29 -1.57
C CYS A 137 0.87 4.36 -2.24
N ALA A 138 1.33 5.56 -2.60
CA ALA A 138 2.64 5.76 -3.21
C ALA A 138 3.79 5.37 -2.27
N THR A 139 3.71 5.70 -0.98
CA THR A 139 4.70 5.27 0.02
C THR A 139 4.71 3.75 0.20
N SER A 140 3.53 3.11 0.24
CA SER A 140 3.44 1.65 0.31
C SER A 140 4.07 0.97 -0.91
N VAL A 141 3.74 1.43 -2.12
CA VAL A 141 4.35 0.93 -3.37
C VAL A 141 5.86 1.15 -3.40
N ALA A 142 6.33 2.34 -3.00
CA ALA A 142 7.75 2.65 -2.95
C ALA A 142 8.51 1.75 -1.96
N MET A 143 7.93 1.45 -0.80
CA MET A 143 8.53 0.54 0.18
C MET A 143 8.56 -0.90 -0.33
N VAL A 144 7.48 -1.42 -0.87
CA VAL A 144 7.45 -2.79 -1.42
C VAL A 144 8.44 -2.93 -2.57
N ALA A 145 8.50 -1.93 -3.47
CA ALA A 145 9.49 -1.88 -4.53
C ALA A 145 10.92 -1.88 -3.97
N SER A 146 11.21 -1.04 -2.97
CA SER A 146 12.53 -0.96 -2.32
C SER A 146 12.97 -2.28 -1.71
N VAL A 147 12.08 -2.98 -0.99
CA VAL A 147 12.36 -4.32 -0.42
C VAL A 147 12.61 -5.33 -1.55
N ARG A 148 11.84 -5.28 -2.64
CA ARG A 148 12.03 -6.16 -3.79
C ARG A 148 13.35 -5.92 -4.51
N LEU A 149 13.79 -4.67 -4.67
CA LEU A 149 15.08 -4.35 -5.28
C LEU A 149 16.24 -4.93 -4.46
N ARG A 150 16.20 -4.85 -3.13
CA ARG A 150 17.26 -5.39 -2.27
C ARG A 150 17.35 -6.91 -2.25
N THR A 151 16.23 -7.59 -2.47
CA THR A 151 16.15 -9.05 -2.42
C THR A 151 16.30 -9.70 -3.80
N SER A 152 16.61 -8.92 -4.84
CA SER A 152 16.76 -9.42 -6.21
C SER A 152 18.15 -10.04 -6.42
N GLU A 153 18.19 -11.31 -6.81
CA GLU A 153 19.41 -11.99 -7.26
C GLU A 153 19.60 -11.79 -8.78
N TYR A 154 20.83 -11.47 -9.20
CA TYR A 154 21.17 -11.14 -10.59
C TYR A 154 21.82 -12.33 -11.29
N ASN A 155 21.02 -13.37 -11.59
CA ASN A 155 21.53 -14.57 -12.28
C ASN A 155 21.17 -14.62 -13.77
N ASN A 156 20.23 -13.79 -14.24
CA ASN A 156 19.68 -13.84 -15.60
C ASN A 156 19.44 -12.46 -16.20
N ILE A 157 19.43 -12.35 -17.53
CA ILE A 157 19.14 -11.10 -18.26
C ILE A 157 17.75 -10.55 -17.92
N PHE A 158 16.77 -11.43 -17.69
CA PHE A 158 15.42 -11.06 -17.27
C PHE A 158 15.37 -10.39 -15.89
N ALA A 159 16.38 -10.61 -15.03
CA ALA A 159 16.48 -9.91 -13.76
C ALA A 159 16.68 -8.41 -13.97
N TYR A 160 17.50 -8.02 -14.96
CA TYR A 160 17.72 -6.60 -15.30
C TYR A 160 16.44 -5.91 -15.77
N LEU A 161 15.70 -6.54 -16.69
CA LEU A 161 14.44 -5.98 -17.20
C LEU A 161 13.43 -5.76 -16.06
N ARG A 162 13.31 -6.74 -15.16
CA ARG A 162 12.47 -6.62 -13.96
C ARG A 162 12.93 -5.49 -13.03
N THR A 163 14.22 -5.35 -12.78
CA THR A 163 14.74 -4.26 -11.94
C THR A 163 14.55 -2.89 -12.58
N THR A 164 14.66 -2.78 -13.91
CA THR A 164 14.38 -1.53 -14.62
C THR A 164 12.91 -1.13 -14.47
N ILE A 165 11.97 -2.07 -14.62
CA ILE A 165 10.54 -1.79 -14.38
C ILE A 165 10.32 -1.34 -12.93
N LEU A 166 10.91 -2.01 -11.95
CA LEU A 166 10.80 -1.62 -10.54
C LEU A 166 11.37 -0.22 -10.27
N LEU A 167 12.50 0.13 -10.90
CA LEU A 167 13.08 1.47 -10.80
C LEU A 167 12.19 2.54 -11.43
N VAL A 168 11.63 2.27 -12.62
CA VAL A 168 10.70 3.20 -13.27
C VAL A 168 9.47 3.44 -12.40
N VAL A 169 8.89 2.38 -11.83
CA VAL A 169 7.76 2.50 -10.91
C VAL A 169 8.17 3.29 -9.67
N LEU A 170 9.32 3.01 -9.06
CA LEU A 170 9.82 3.75 -7.91
C LEU A 170 10.01 5.24 -8.22
N LEU A 171 10.63 5.58 -9.36
CA LEU A 171 10.80 6.97 -9.80
C LEU A 171 9.46 7.66 -10.07
N SER A 172 8.46 6.93 -10.58
CA SER A 172 7.11 7.47 -10.80
C SER A 172 6.36 7.81 -9.50
N THR A 173 6.73 7.20 -8.36
CA THR A 173 6.12 7.55 -7.06
C THR A 173 6.58 8.92 -6.54
N ILE A 174 7.75 9.40 -6.94
CA ILE A 174 8.29 10.70 -6.52
C ILE A 174 7.36 11.86 -6.91
N PRO A 175 6.97 12.05 -8.19
CA PRO A 175 6.06 13.13 -8.56
C PRO A 175 4.68 12.96 -7.92
N ALA A 176 4.21 11.73 -7.71
CA ALA A 176 2.94 11.49 -7.03
C ALA A 176 2.98 11.92 -5.54
N LEU A 177 4.10 11.72 -4.85
CA LEU A 177 4.30 12.21 -3.49
C LEU A 177 4.40 13.74 -3.47
N MET A 178 5.15 14.35 -4.39
CA MET A 178 5.22 15.81 -4.51
C MET A 178 3.83 16.41 -4.78
N PHE A 179 3.05 15.77 -5.64
CA PHE A 179 1.67 16.14 -5.92
C PHE A 179 0.79 16.06 -4.68
N SER A 180 0.89 14.98 -3.91
CA SER A 180 0.11 14.82 -2.68
C SER A 180 0.49 15.86 -1.61
N MET A 181 1.77 16.23 -1.51
CA MET A 181 2.24 17.28 -0.58
C MET A 181 1.58 18.64 -0.80
N CYS A 182 1.16 18.96 -2.03
CA CYS A 182 0.40 20.19 -2.31
C CYS A 182 -0.93 20.27 -1.55
N PHE A 183 -1.56 19.13 -1.23
CA PHE A 183 -2.80 19.10 -0.44
C PHE A 183 -2.56 19.35 1.05
N TYR A 184 -1.33 19.14 1.54
CA TYR A 184 -0.95 19.39 2.92
C TYR A 184 -0.38 20.79 3.11
N LEU A 185 0.48 21.22 2.19
CA LEU A 185 1.14 22.53 2.22
C LEU A 185 0.68 23.35 1.01
N GLY A 186 -0.47 24.01 1.13
CA GLY A 186 -1.05 24.84 0.06
C GLY A 186 -0.24 26.08 -0.36
N LYS A 187 1.01 26.24 0.11
CA LYS A 187 1.90 27.39 -0.17
C LYS A 187 3.15 27.02 -0.99
N LEU A 188 3.25 25.78 -1.49
CA LEU A 188 4.43 25.36 -2.26
C LEU A 188 4.38 25.95 -3.69
N PRO A 189 5.53 26.41 -4.25
CA PRO A 189 5.58 27.13 -5.53
C PRO A 189 5.17 26.26 -6.73
N TYR A 190 5.29 24.94 -6.62
CA TYR A 190 4.90 24.01 -7.67
C TYR A 190 3.40 23.68 -7.70
N CYS A 191 2.64 24.05 -6.67
CA CYS A 191 1.20 23.78 -6.63
C CYS A 191 0.41 24.66 -7.61
N SER A 192 0.95 25.80 -8.04
CA SER A 192 0.31 26.66 -9.03
C SER A 192 0.24 26.02 -10.43
N TYR A 193 1.13 25.08 -10.75
CA TYR A 193 1.12 24.36 -12.03
C TYR A 193 0.12 23.19 -12.06
N LEU A 194 -0.51 22.89 -10.92
CA LEU A 194 -1.50 21.83 -10.79
C LEU A 194 -2.92 22.28 -11.18
N TYR A 195 -3.19 23.57 -11.06
CA TYR A 195 -4.47 24.21 -11.36
C TYR A 195 -4.50 24.75 -12.78
#